data_AF-A0A7K2P104-F1
#
_entry.id   AF-A0A7K2P104-F1
#
_cell.length_a   1.000
_cell.length_b   1.000
_cell.length_c   1.000
_cell.angle_alpha   90.00
_cell.angle_beta   90.00
_cell.angle_gamma   90.00
#
_symmetry.space_group_name_H-M   'P 1'
#
loop_
_entity.id
_entity.type
_entity.pdbx_description
1 polymer ?
#
loop_
_entity_poly.entity_id
_entity_poly.type
_entity_poly.pdbx_seq_one_letter_code
_entity_poly.pdbx_strand_id
1 'polypeptide(L)'
;MRGIGRTLNRSLAVWRETSVDDGAGGQETALSQVATVRGKVDQPSPTERLMAQQSSSNHSHNIYLQPRADVRRGDELRGTDALGNAQKFRVLSVVQPSTPVYSKAFVELTQSQ
;
A
#
# COMPACT_ATOMS: atom_id res chain seq x y z
N MET A 1 -11.97 -10.42 20.47
CA MET A 1 -11.69 -9.66 19.22
C MET A 1 -12.21 -10.43 18.00
N ARG A 2 -13.33 -10.02 17.41
CA ARG A 2 -13.81 -10.53 16.10
C ARG A 2 -13.52 -9.45 15.05
N GLY A 3 -12.72 -9.73 14.02
CA GLY A 3 -12.38 -8.79 12.95
C GLY A 3 -11.03 -9.07 12.27
N ILE A 4 -10.74 -8.38 11.16
CA ILE A 4 -9.48 -8.51 10.38
C ILE A 4 -8.23 -8.19 11.21
N GLY A 5 -8.37 -7.40 12.29
CA GLY A 5 -7.24 -6.91 13.10
C GLY A 5 -6.26 -8.00 13.57
N ARG A 6 -6.75 -9.21 13.87
CA ARG A 6 -5.88 -10.33 14.31
C ARG A 6 -4.94 -10.86 13.21
N THR A 7 -5.27 -10.63 11.94
CA THR A 7 -4.47 -11.10 10.80
C THR A 7 -3.53 -10.01 10.27
N LEU A 8 -3.68 -8.76 10.71
CA LEU A 8 -2.82 -7.65 10.32
C LEU A 8 -1.52 -7.73 11.13
N ASN A 9 -0.50 -8.35 10.55
CA ASN A 9 0.74 -8.74 11.23
C ASN A 9 1.94 -7.83 10.94
N ARG A 10 1.83 -6.91 9.98
CA ARG A 10 2.91 -5.96 9.60
C ARG A 10 2.54 -4.53 9.94
N SER A 11 3.55 -3.72 10.25
CA SER A 11 3.45 -2.27 10.38
C SER A 11 4.03 -1.63 9.13
N LEU A 12 3.27 -0.76 8.47
CA LEU A 12 3.65 -0.12 7.22
C LEU A 12 3.55 1.40 7.38
N ALA A 13 4.64 2.10 7.13
CA ALA A 13 4.66 3.56 7.03
C ALA A 13 4.02 3.98 5.70
N VAL A 14 3.08 4.91 5.75
CA VAL A 14 2.42 5.49 4.58
C VAL A 14 3.16 6.77 4.21
N TRP A 15 3.73 6.79 3.01
CA TRP A 15 4.39 7.96 2.43
C TRP A 15 3.55 8.51 1.30
N ARG A 16 3.34 9.81 1.29
CA ARG A 16 2.49 10.50 0.33
C ARG A 16 3.24 11.67 -0.29
N GLU A 17 3.03 11.87 -1.58
CA GLU A 17 3.53 13.04 -2.27
C GLU A 17 2.82 14.28 -1.72
N THR A 18 3.62 15.23 -1.27
CA THR A 18 3.20 16.51 -0.70
C THR A 18 3.92 17.63 -1.41
N SER A 19 3.16 18.68 -1.74
CA SER A 19 3.70 19.86 -2.39
C SER A 19 4.33 20.78 -1.34
N VAL A 20 5.57 21.19 -1.58
CA VAL A 20 6.35 22.09 -0.73
C VAL A 20 6.79 23.29 -1.56
N ASP A 21 6.82 24.47 -0.93
CA ASP A 21 7.30 25.70 -1.57
C ASP A 21 8.80 25.58 -1.87
N ASP A 22 9.21 25.99 -3.08
CA ASP A 22 10.61 25.96 -3.52
C ASP A 22 11.40 27.22 -3.15
N GLY A 23 10.76 28.19 -2.48
CA GLY A 23 11.34 29.46 -2.06
C GLY A 23 11.53 30.47 -3.19
N ALA A 24 11.19 30.13 -4.43
CA ALA A 24 11.28 30.98 -5.62
C ALA A 24 9.92 31.26 -6.27
N GLY A 25 8.81 30.85 -5.62
CA GLY A 25 7.45 31.02 -6.09
C GLY A 25 6.91 29.84 -6.92
N GLY A 26 7.65 28.73 -6.98
CA GLY A 26 7.21 27.45 -7.52
C GLY A 26 6.89 26.42 -6.42
N GLN A 27 6.67 25.18 -6.84
CA GLN A 27 6.27 24.07 -5.97
C GLN A 27 7.12 22.84 -6.32
N GLU A 28 7.72 22.23 -5.31
CA GLU A 28 8.38 20.93 -5.40
C GLU A 28 7.51 19.84 -4.81
N THR A 29 7.63 18.62 -5.33
CA THR A 29 6.93 17.45 -4.77
C THR A 29 7.91 16.63 -3.94
N ALA A 30 7.61 16.48 -2.66
CA ALA A 30 8.38 15.67 -1.72
C ALA A 30 7.52 14.56 -1.11
N LEU A 31 8.10 13.38 -0.89
CA LEU A 31 7.45 12.30 -0.14
C LEU A 31 7.57 12.57 1.36
N SER A 32 6.44 12.67 2.06
CA SER A 32 6.38 12.77 3.51
C SER A 32 5.65 11.58 4.12
N GLN A 33 6.11 11.11 5.28
CA GLN A 33 5.39 10.08 6.03
C GLN A 33 4.16 10.71 6.69
N VAL A 34 2.97 10.25 6.30
CA VAL A 34 1.69 10.80 6.77
C VAL A 34 1.01 9.93 7.83
N ALA A 35 1.33 8.63 7.87
CA ALA A 35 0.73 7.70 8.83
C ALA A 35 1.56 6.42 9.00
N THR A 36 1.16 5.59 9.97
CA THR A 36 1.60 4.20 10.10
C THR A 36 0.36 3.32 10.24
N VAL A 37 0.25 2.29 9.40
CA VAL A 37 -0.91 1.40 9.36
C VAL A 37 -0.52 -0.05 9.62
N ARG A 38 -1.43 -0.81 10.24
CA ARG A 38 -1.31 -2.27 10.36
C ARG A 38 -1.85 -2.91 9.08
N GLY A 39 -1.08 -3.83 8.51
CA GLY A 39 -1.46 -4.53 7.28
C GLY A 39 -1.13 -6.01 7.31
N LYS A 40 -1.84 -6.78 6.48
CA LYS A 40 -1.43 -8.13 6.07
C LYS A 40 -1.04 -8.05 4.60
N VAL A 41 0.20 -8.45 4.28
CA VAL A 41 0.71 -8.46 2.91
C VAL A 41 0.64 -9.87 2.38
N ASP A 42 -0.18 -10.08 1.35
CA ASP A 42 -0.36 -11.36 0.70
C ASP A 42 0.25 -11.33 -0.70
N GLN A 43 0.89 -12.43 -1.08
CA GLN A 43 1.27 -12.71 -2.46
C GLN A 43 0.03 -12.75 -3.36
N PRO A 44 0.16 -12.43 -4.65
CA PRO A 44 -0.97 -12.40 -5.56
C PRO A 44 -1.40 -13.84 -5.84
N SER A 45 -2.71 -14.08 -5.85
CA SER A 45 -3.24 -15.40 -6.21
C SER A 45 -2.92 -15.74 -7.68
N PRO A 46 -2.93 -17.03 -8.07
CA PRO A 46 -2.77 -17.41 -9.49
C PRO A 46 -3.75 -16.70 -10.43
N THR A 47 -5.00 -16.54 -10.01
CA THR A 47 -6.03 -15.82 -10.78
C THR A 47 -5.70 -14.34 -10.92
N GLU A 48 -5.29 -13.67 -9.85
CA GLU A 48 -4.89 -12.25 -9.90
C GLU A 48 -3.66 -12.03 -10.77
N ARG A 49 -2.69 -12.95 -10.75
CA ARG A 49 -1.53 -12.92 -11.66
C ARG A 49 -1.93 -13.06 -13.12
N LEU A 50 -2.83 -13.99 -13.44
CA LEU A 50 -3.37 -14.17 -14.79
C LEU A 50 -4.09 -12.91 -15.28
N MET A 51 -4.92 -12.30 -14.44
CA MET A 51 -5.62 -11.06 -14.81
C MET A 51 -4.64 -9.88 -14.96
N ALA A 52 -3.62 -9.78 -14.11
CA ALA A 52 -2.59 -8.77 -14.24
C ALA A 52 -1.82 -8.91 -15.56
N GLN A 53 -1.48 -10.14 -15.96
CA GLN A 53 -0.82 -10.42 -17.24
C GLN A 53 -1.70 -10.03 -18.44
N GLN A 54 -2.99 -10.38 -18.42
CA GLN A 54 -3.94 -10.03 -19.48
C GLN A 54 -4.19 -8.52 -19.60
N SER A 55 -4.07 -7.78 -18.49
CA SER A 55 -4.33 -6.34 -18.43
C SER A 55 -3.06 -5.47 -18.48
N SER A 56 -1.89 -6.09 -18.65
CA SER A 56 -0.58 -5.42 -18.53
C SER A 56 -0.45 -4.60 -17.24
N SER A 57 -1.01 -5.11 -16.14
CA SER A 57 -0.96 -4.48 -14.82
C SER A 57 0.30 -4.88 -14.07
N ASN A 58 0.98 -3.91 -13.43
CA ASN A 58 2.13 -4.16 -12.55
C ASN A 58 1.74 -4.64 -11.14
N HIS A 59 0.48 -5.01 -10.93
CA HIS A 59 0.01 -5.52 -9.65
C HIS A 59 0.78 -6.78 -9.25
N SER A 60 1.44 -6.73 -8.09
CA SER A 60 2.21 -7.85 -7.59
C SER A 60 1.83 -8.29 -6.19
N HIS A 61 1.18 -7.49 -5.35
CA HIS A 61 0.77 -7.91 -4.01
C HIS A 61 -0.56 -7.29 -3.59
N ASN A 62 -1.24 -7.96 -2.66
CA ASN A 62 -2.42 -7.42 -2.00
C ASN A 62 -2.09 -7.05 -0.56
N ILE A 63 -2.50 -5.87 -0.13
CA ILE A 63 -2.36 -5.44 1.26
C ILE A 63 -3.75 -5.24 1.86
N TYR A 64 -4.08 -6.06 2.85
CA TYR A 64 -5.29 -5.90 3.64
C TYR A 64 -5.01 -4.99 4.83
N LEU A 65 -5.91 -4.04 5.05
CA LEU A 65 -5.80 -2.98 6.05
C LEU A 65 -7.06 -2.94 6.92
N GLN A 66 -7.00 -2.15 8.00
CA GLN A 66 -8.20 -1.78 8.75
C GLN A 66 -9.25 -1.14 7.81
N PRO A 67 -10.55 -1.29 8.11
CA PRO A 67 -11.58 -0.58 7.37
C PRO A 67 -11.30 0.92 7.36
N ARG A 68 -11.38 1.55 6.19
CA ARG A 68 -11.19 3.01 6.03
C ARG A 68 -9.80 3.51 6.46
N ALA A 69 -8.77 2.65 6.41
CA ALA A 69 -7.39 3.11 6.59
C ALA A 69 -7.07 4.23 5.58
N ASP A 70 -6.39 5.31 6.03
CA ASP A 70 -5.97 6.42 5.15
C ASP A 70 -4.79 6.00 4.27
N VAL A 71 -5.10 5.18 3.27
CA VAL A 71 -4.19 4.75 2.20
C VAL A 71 -4.88 5.02 0.88
N ARG A 72 -4.15 5.66 -0.04
CA ARG A 72 -4.67 6.16 -1.30
C ARG A 72 -3.79 5.67 -2.45
N ARG A 73 -4.35 5.67 -3.66
CA ARG A 73 -3.58 5.45 -4.88
C ARG A 73 -2.44 6.46 -4.96
N GLY A 74 -1.25 6.00 -5.32
CA GLY A 74 -0.04 6.83 -5.38
C GLY A 74 0.79 6.81 -4.09
N ASP A 75 0.19 6.48 -2.94
CA ASP A 75 0.96 6.33 -1.70
C ASP A 75 2.00 5.21 -1.82
N GLU A 76 3.11 5.36 -1.09
CA GLU A 76 4.07 4.28 -0.86
C GLU A 76 3.90 3.69 0.55
N LEU A 77 3.71 2.38 0.62
CA LEU A 77 3.70 1.63 1.88
C LEU A 77 5.08 1.01 2.08
N ARG A 78 5.76 1.41 3.15
CA ARG A 78 7.13 0.97 3.48
C ARG A 78 7.15 0.18 4.78
N GLY A 79 7.87 -0.93 4.82
CA GLY A 79 8.06 -1.72 6.04
C GLY A 79 8.91 -2.96 5.80
N THR A 80 9.08 -3.79 6.82
CA THR A 80 9.88 -5.03 6.72
C THR A 80 9.01 -6.26 6.54
N ASP A 81 9.50 -7.26 5.81
CA ASP A 81 8.87 -8.58 5.74
C ASP A 81 9.13 -9.41 7.01
N ALA A 82 8.67 -10.66 7.03
CA ALA A 82 8.85 -11.56 8.18
C ALA A 82 10.31 -11.97 8.42
N LEU A 83 11.19 -11.82 7.42
CA LEU A 83 12.61 -12.10 7.50
C LEU A 83 13.45 -10.84 7.83
N GLY A 84 12.79 -9.69 7.97
CA GLY A 84 13.44 -8.41 8.27
C GLY A 84 13.87 -7.61 7.04
N ASN A 85 13.59 -8.07 5.82
CA ASN A 85 13.97 -7.35 4.60
C ASN A 85 13.07 -6.14 4.38
N ALA A 86 13.66 -5.00 4.05
CA ALA A 86 12.91 -3.81 3.68
C ALA A 86 12.11 -4.04 2.39
N GLN A 87 10.87 -3.61 2.38
CA GLN A 87 9.97 -3.66 1.23
C GLN A 87 9.27 -2.32 1.06
N LYS A 88 9.11 -1.92 -0.20
CA LYS A 88 8.37 -0.73 -0.61
C LYS A 88 7.29 -1.14 -1.60
N PHE A 89 6.07 -0.71 -1.34
CA PHE A 89 4.92 -1.01 -2.17
C PHE A 89 4.28 0.27 -2.66
N ARG A 90 4.18 0.44 -3.97
CA ARG A 90 3.40 1.53 -4.57
C ARG A 90 1.94 1.12 -4.65
N VAL A 91 1.04 1.96 -4.13
CA VAL A 91 -0.40 1.70 -4.16
C VAL A 91 -0.98 2.04 -5.54
N LEU A 92 -1.52 1.02 -6.23
CA LEU A 92 -2.13 1.17 -7.55
C LEU A 92 -3.62 1.50 -7.44
N SER A 93 -4.33 0.89 -6.50
CA SER A 93 -5.74 1.16 -6.19
C SER A 93 -6.10 0.64 -4.80
N VAL A 94 -7.21 1.16 -4.24
CA VAL A 94 -7.77 0.73 -2.96
C VAL A 94 -9.25 0.46 -3.14
N VAL A 95 -9.70 -0.71 -2.68
CA VAL A 95 -11.10 -1.12 -2.72
C VAL A 95 -11.60 -1.50 -1.34
N GLN A 96 -12.91 -1.39 -1.15
CA GLN A 96 -13.58 -1.75 0.08
C GLN A 96 -14.83 -2.57 -0.24
N PRO A 97 -15.11 -3.67 0.49
CA PRO A 97 -16.38 -4.36 0.37
C PRO A 97 -17.54 -3.46 0.80
N SER A 98 -18.74 -3.72 0.27
CA SER A 98 -19.93 -2.90 0.56
C SER A 98 -20.25 -2.79 2.06
N THR A 99 -19.96 -3.84 2.83
CA THR A 99 -19.86 -3.74 4.30
C THR A 99 -18.38 -3.59 4.67
N PRO A 100 -17.95 -2.44 5.21
CA PRO A 100 -16.54 -2.10 5.38
C PRO A 100 -15.89 -2.90 6.52
N VAL A 101 -15.50 -4.13 6.24
CA VAL A 101 -14.80 -5.04 7.18
C VAL A 101 -13.29 -5.05 7.03
N TYR A 102 -12.78 -4.54 5.90
CA TYR A 102 -11.38 -4.25 5.62
C TYR A 102 -11.29 -3.23 4.48
N SER A 103 -10.09 -2.70 4.24
CA SER A 103 -9.71 -2.09 2.96
C SER A 103 -8.63 -2.95 2.30
N LYS A 104 -8.71 -3.16 0.99
CA LYS A 104 -7.72 -3.93 0.22
C LYS A 104 -7.02 -2.99 -0.76
N ALA A 105 -5.71 -2.86 -0.62
CA ALA A 105 -4.87 -2.14 -1.55
C ALA A 105 -4.23 -3.12 -2.53
N PHE A 106 -4.39 -2.86 -3.82
CA PHE A 106 -3.63 -3.52 -4.87
C PHE A 106 -2.34 -2.73 -5.06
N VAL A 107 -1.21 -3.41 -4.93
CA VAL A 107 0.10 -2.74 -4.93
C VAL A 107 1.09 -3.40 -5.87
N GLU A 108 2.10 -2.62 -6.21
CA GLU A 108 3.32 -3.04 -6.88
C GLU A 108 4.46 -3.01 -5.85
N LEU A 109 5.07 -4.17 -5.55
CA LEU A 109 6.35 -4.23 -4.86
C LEU A 109 7.43 -3.61 -5.76
N THR A 110 8.01 -2.51 -5.29
CA THR A 110 9.16 -1.87 -5.90
C THR A 110 10.39 -2.23 -5.07
N GLN A 111 11.38 -2.88 -5.68
CA GLN A 111 12.69 -3.03 -5.03
C GLN A 111 13.42 -1.69 -5.03
N SER A 112 13.88 -1.26 -3.86
CA SER A 112 15.04 -0.38 -3.79
C SER A 112 16.25 -1.25 -4.11
N GLN A 113 17.06 -0.85 -5.10
CA GLN A 113 18.31 -1.53 -5.43
C GLN A 113 19.26 -1.63 -4.22
#